data_AF-A0A7K3GXB1-F1
#
_entry.id   AF-A0A7K3GXB1-F1
#
_cell.length_a   1.000
_cell.length_b   1.000
_cell.length_c   1.000
_cell.angle_alpha   90.00
_cell.angle_beta   90.00
_cell.angle_gamma   90.00
#
_symmetry.space_group_name_H-M   'P 1'
#
loop_
_entity.id
_entity.type
_entity.pdbx_description
1 polymer ?
#
loop_
_entity_poly.entity_id
_entity_poly.type
_entity_poly.pdbx_seq_one_letter_code
_entity_poly.pdbx_strand_id
1 'polypeptide(L)'
;VHVRREGGTVPDGVTVAVAAVHPAAPDLTDPDAVRLALLERHHHARVELDATALDEARDTLARLRSAVAAWARQPSRPVPAEVRDRLRAAWEDDLDAPGVLRVLRGVETDPDLPDGARFEICAYADRFLGLHLTRDLGAPA
;
A
#
# COMPACT_ATOMS: atom_id res chain seq x y z
N VAL A 1 21.04 5.52 5.13
CA VAL A 1 20.06 6.53 4.68
C VAL A 1 19.67 7.37 5.88
N HIS A 2 19.81 8.68 5.80
CA HIS A 2 19.46 9.62 6.88
C HIS A 2 18.20 10.40 6.52
N VAL A 3 17.20 10.40 7.41
CA VAL A 3 15.99 11.20 7.25
C VAL A 3 16.24 12.58 7.86
N ARG A 4 15.98 13.63 7.10
CA ARG A 4 16.10 15.03 7.56
C ARG A 4 14.84 15.81 7.25
N ARG A 5 14.57 16.83 8.04
CA ARG A 5 13.60 17.86 7.66
C ARG A 5 14.10 18.58 6.40
N GLU A 6 13.20 18.89 5.50
CA GLU A 6 13.49 19.76 4.35
C GLU A 6 14.12 21.09 4.83
N GLY A 7 15.21 21.51 4.16
CA GLY A 7 16.01 22.67 4.57
C GLY A 7 16.97 22.46 5.75
N GLY A 8 17.01 21.27 6.37
CA GLY A 8 17.96 20.93 7.45
C GLY A 8 19.39 20.66 6.96
N THR A 9 20.35 20.65 7.90
CA THR A 9 21.77 20.35 7.63
C THR A 9 21.95 19.00 6.93
N VAL A 10 22.89 18.95 5.98
CA VAL A 10 23.15 17.75 5.17
C VAL A 10 24.30 16.97 5.83
N PRO A 11 24.03 15.83 6.48
CA PRO A 11 25.09 14.93 6.94
C PRO A 11 25.78 14.23 5.76
N ASP A 12 26.99 13.75 5.99
CA ASP A 12 27.69 12.90 5.02
C ASP A 12 26.92 11.58 4.83
N GLY A 13 26.47 11.32 3.60
CA GLY A 13 25.77 10.08 3.20
C GLY A 13 24.48 10.30 2.41
N VAL A 14 23.78 9.21 2.08
CA VAL A 14 22.48 9.26 1.38
C VAL A 14 21.43 9.85 2.33
N THR A 15 20.82 10.98 1.95
CA THR A 15 19.79 11.67 2.74
C THR A 15 18.44 11.69 2.02
N VAL A 16 17.35 11.65 2.79
CA VAL A 16 15.98 11.88 2.32
C VAL A 16 15.44 13.08 3.08
N ALA A 17 15.08 14.13 2.34
CA ALA A 17 14.41 15.31 2.89
C ALA A 17 12.91 15.04 2.99
N VAL A 18 12.33 15.36 4.14
CA VAL A 18 10.90 15.17 4.43
C VAL A 18 10.30 16.49 4.85
N ALA A 19 9.14 16.81 4.28
CA ALA A 19 8.37 17.98 4.66
C ALA A 19 7.95 17.91 6.14
N ALA A 20 7.68 19.07 6.72
CA ALA A 20 7.26 19.15 8.12
C ALA A 20 5.80 18.70 8.31
N VAL A 21 5.51 18.01 9.41
CA VAL A 21 4.15 17.59 9.79
C VAL A 21 3.51 18.65 10.69
N HIS A 22 2.32 19.15 10.34
CA HIS A 22 1.64 20.22 11.07
C HIS A 22 0.10 20.11 10.98
N PRO A 23 -0.65 20.17 12.11
CA PRO A 23 -0.31 19.73 13.46
C PRO A 23 -0.39 18.19 13.59
N ALA A 24 0.40 17.59 14.48
CA ALA A 24 0.31 16.16 14.77
C ALA A 24 -0.80 15.92 15.80
N ALA A 25 -2.01 15.60 15.36
CA ALA A 25 -3.15 15.31 16.25
C ALA A 25 -3.98 14.04 15.95
N PRO A 26 -3.80 13.26 14.86
CA PRO A 26 -4.48 11.97 14.75
C PRO A 26 -3.73 10.84 15.48
N ASP A 27 -4.46 9.80 15.87
CA ASP A 27 -3.89 8.58 16.45
C ASP A 27 -3.14 7.77 15.38
N LEU A 28 -1.81 7.76 15.48
CA LEU A 28 -0.89 7.08 14.56
C LEU A 28 -0.46 5.68 15.05
N THR A 29 -1.19 5.08 16.00
CA THR A 29 -0.83 3.77 16.59
C THR A 29 -0.99 2.58 15.66
N ASP A 30 -1.68 2.74 14.52
CA ASP A 30 -1.77 1.74 13.45
C ASP A 30 -0.85 2.12 12.28
N PRO A 31 0.37 1.54 12.19
CA PRO A 31 1.33 1.89 11.15
C PRO A 31 0.86 1.54 9.74
N ASP A 32 0.02 0.51 9.59
CA ASP A 32 -0.44 0.08 8.27
C ASP A 32 -1.52 1.02 7.75
N ALA A 33 -2.43 1.47 8.61
CA ALA A 33 -3.44 2.47 8.26
C ALA A 33 -2.80 3.82 7.87
N VAL A 34 -1.83 4.28 8.66
CA VAL A 34 -1.06 5.50 8.34
C VAL A 34 -0.33 5.34 7.01
N ARG A 35 0.29 4.18 6.78
CA ARG A 35 0.98 3.88 5.52
C ARG A 35 0.03 3.88 4.33
N LEU A 36 -1.13 3.24 4.43
CA LEU A 36 -2.12 3.27 3.35
C LEU A 36 -2.57 4.70 3.06
N ALA A 37 -2.95 5.48 4.08
CA ALA A 37 -3.40 6.85 3.91
C ALA A 37 -2.34 7.74 3.23
N LEU A 38 -1.06 7.53 3.51
CA LEU A 38 0.03 8.23 2.81
C LEU A 38 0.20 7.75 1.35
N LEU A 39 0.10 6.44 1.09
CA LEU A 39 0.25 5.85 -0.24
C LEU A 39 -0.92 6.16 -1.19
N GLU A 40 -2.05 6.65 -0.67
CA GLU A 40 -3.16 7.13 -1.50
C GLU A 40 -2.87 8.42 -2.28
N ARG A 41 -1.76 9.08 -1.95
CA ARG A 41 -1.30 10.29 -2.62
C ARG A 41 0.12 10.07 -3.15
N HIS A 42 0.44 10.78 -4.22
CA HIS A 42 1.80 10.76 -4.75
C HIS A 42 2.75 11.30 -3.68
N HIS A 43 3.97 10.76 -3.60
CA HIS A 43 4.91 11.10 -2.52
C HIS A 43 5.37 12.58 -2.53
N HIS A 44 5.11 13.30 -3.62
CA HIS A 44 5.29 14.75 -3.76
C HIS A 44 4.10 15.58 -3.28
N ALA A 45 2.95 14.97 -3.06
CA ALA A 45 1.74 15.67 -2.66
C ALA A 45 1.73 15.92 -1.15
N ARG A 46 1.19 17.07 -0.77
CA ARG A 46 0.80 17.32 0.62
C ARG A 46 -0.37 16.39 0.98
N VAL A 47 -0.26 15.73 2.13
CA VAL A 47 -1.30 14.86 2.67
C VAL A 47 -1.85 15.48 3.94
N GLU A 48 -3.18 15.62 4.00
CA GLU A 48 -3.90 15.91 5.23
C GLU A 48 -4.36 14.58 5.82
N LEU A 49 -3.88 14.26 7.03
CA LEU A 49 -4.29 13.07 7.76
C LEU A 49 -5.19 13.50 8.91
N ASP A 50 -6.48 13.22 8.78
CA ASP A 50 -7.44 13.34 9.87
C ASP A 50 -7.92 11.97 10.35
N ALA A 51 -8.76 11.95 11.38
CA ALA A 51 -9.28 10.70 11.94
C ALA A 51 -10.10 9.92 10.89
N THR A 52 -10.87 10.61 10.06
CA THR A 52 -11.70 9.99 9.01
C THR A 52 -10.84 9.28 7.97
N ALA A 53 -9.78 9.91 7.48
CA ALA A 53 -8.85 9.29 6.53
C ALA A 53 -8.18 8.04 7.11
N LEU A 54 -7.84 8.05 8.40
CA LEU A 54 -7.26 6.87 9.05
C LEU A 54 -8.29 5.77 9.28
N ASP A 55 -9.54 6.10 9.62
CA ASP A 55 -10.62 5.12 9.76
C ASP A 55 -10.95 4.47 8.41
N GLU A 56 -11.05 5.25 7.34
CA GLU A 56 -11.25 4.74 5.98
C GLU A 56 -10.10 3.82 5.53
N ALA A 57 -8.85 4.16 5.90
CA ALA A 57 -7.69 3.33 5.64
C ALA A 57 -7.76 2.01 6.43
N ARG A 58 -8.15 2.03 7.71
CA ARG A 58 -8.35 0.82 8.53
C ARG A 58 -9.41 -0.10 7.92
N ASP A 59 -10.56 0.46 7.56
CA ASP A 59 -11.66 -0.29 6.94
C ASP A 59 -11.25 -0.90 5.60
N THR A 60 -10.48 -0.14 4.80
CA THR A 60 -9.94 -0.65 3.54
C THR A 60 -8.96 -1.79 3.76
N LEU A 61 -8.05 -1.69 4.74
CA LEU A 61 -7.12 -2.78 5.06
C LEU A 61 -7.85 -4.01 5.58
N ALA A 62 -8.83 -3.85 6.46
CA ALA A 62 -9.62 -4.96 6.97
C ALA A 62 -10.35 -5.70 5.84
N ARG A 63 -10.99 -4.95 4.93
CA ARG A 63 -11.65 -5.52 3.73
C ARG A 63 -10.65 -6.26 2.85
N LEU A 64 -9.53 -5.63 2.50
CA LEU A 64 -8.52 -6.23 1.62
C LEU A 64 -7.91 -7.49 2.22
N ARG A 65 -7.54 -7.47 3.52
CA ARG A 65 -6.95 -8.63 4.20
C ARG A 65 -7.94 -9.79 4.29
N SER A 66 -9.21 -9.51 4.55
CA SER A 66 -10.27 -10.52 4.53
C SER A 66 -10.43 -11.15 3.13
N ALA A 67 -10.43 -10.33 2.08
CA ALA A 67 -10.50 -10.81 0.70
C ALA A 67 -9.27 -11.67 0.33
N VAL A 68 -8.07 -11.21 0.68
CA VAL A 68 -6.81 -11.95 0.45
C VAL A 68 -6.81 -13.29 1.18
N ALA A 69 -7.25 -13.33 2.44
CA ALA A 69 -7.39 -14.57 3.19
C ALA A 69 -8.43 -15.52 2.57
N ALA A 70 -9.49 -14.98 1.96
CA ALA A 70 -10.45 -15.78 1.23
C ALA A 70 -9.87 -16.40 -0.04
N TRP A 71 -9.16 -15.60 -0.84
CA TRP A 71 -8.53 -16.05 -2.09
C TRP A 71 -7.40 -17.04 -1.85
N ALA A 72 -6.67 -16.93 -0.73
CA ALA A 72 -5.61 -17.85 -0.34
C ALA A 72 -6.09 -19.30 -0.10
N ARG A 73 -7.40 -19.53 0.01
CA ARG A 73 -7.98 -20.89 0.11
C ARG A 73 -8.05 -21.61 -1.23
N GLN A 74 -7.85 -20.91 -2.34
CA GLN A 74 -7.82 -21.49 -3.67
C GLN A 74 -6.39 -21.85 -4.08
N PRO A 75 -6.20 -22.83 -5.00
CA PRO A 75 -4.88 -23.14 -5.52
C PRO A 75 -4.20 -21.91 -6.12
N SER A 76 -2.94 -21.65 -5.73
CA SER A 76 -2.15 -20.53 -6.25
C SER A 76 -2.07 -20.56 -7.78
N ARG A 77 -2.08 -19.36 -8.39
CA ARG A 77 -1.93 -19.15 -9.82
C ARG A 77 -0.94 -18.01 -10.06
N PRO A 78 -0.08 -18.10 -11.08
CA PRO A 78 0.90 -17.06 -11.34
C PRO A 78 0.24 -15.71 -11.61
N VAL A 79 0.90 -14.62 -11.17
CA VAL A 79 0.52 -13.25 -11.53
C VAL A 79 0.54 -13.09 -13.06
N PRO A 80 -0.59 -12.72 -13.71
CA PRO A 80 -0.64 -12.45 -15.14
C PRO A 80 0.39 -11.39 -15.57
N ALA A 81 0.98 -11.56 -16.75
CA ALA A 81 2.05 -10.69 -17.24
C ALA A 81 1.57 -9.23 -17.33
N GLU A 82 0.35 -9.01 -17.79
CA GLU A 82 -0.27 -7.70 -17.97
C GLU A 82 -0.49 -6.98 -16.63
N VAL A 83 -0.80 -7.73 -15.56
CA VAL A 83 -0.92 -7.16 -14.21
C VAL A 83 0.47 -6.80 -13.68
N ARG A 84 1.46 -7.69 -13.87
CA ARG A 84 2.84 -7.45 -13.47
C ARG A 84 3.43 -6.22 -14.16
N ASP A 85 3.16 -6.06 -15.45
CA ASP A 85 3.63 -4.92 -16.25
C ASP A 85 3.00 -3.61 -15.78
N ARG A 86 1.70 -3.61 -15.46
CA ARG A 86 1.04 -2.42 -14.87
C ARG A 86 1.61 -2.05 -13.51
N LEU A 87 1.88 -3.03 -12.64
CA LEU A 87 2.50 -2.79 -11.34
C LEU A 87 3.91 -2.21 -11.50
N ARG A 88 4.72 -2.80 -12.39
CA ARG A 88 6.07 -2.32 -12.69
C ARG A 88 6.06 -0.91 -13.27
N ALA A 89 5.16 -0.63 -14.21
CA ALA A 89 5.04 0.70 -14.81
C ALA A 89 4.74 1.76 -13.73
N ALA A 90 3.84 1.47 -12.77
CA ALA A 90 3.57 2.37 -11.66
C ALA A 90 4.78 2.57 -10.73
N TRP A 91 5.58 1.52 -10.49
CA TRP A 91 6.80 1.66 -9.69
C TRP A 91 7.88 2.49 -10.39
N GLU A 92 8.01 2.32 -11.71
CA GLU A 92 8.99 3.04 -12.53
C GLU A 92 8.55 4.48 -12.83
N ASP A 93 7.25 4.77 -12.77
CA ASP A 93 6.67 6.11 -12.86
C ASP A 93 6.73 6.81 -11.50
N ASP A 94 7.94 7.20 -11.10
CA ASP A 94 8.20 8.03 -9.91
C ASP A 94 7.59 7.49 -8.59
N LEU A 95 7.61 6.16 -8.43
CA LEU A 95 7.01 5.48 -7.29
C LEU A 95 5.51 5.81 -7.13
N ASP A 96 4.72 5.77 -8.20
CA ASP A 96 3.27 5.98 -8.23
C ASP A 96 2.50 4.91 -7.41
N ALA A 97 2.61 4.99 -6.09
CA ALA A 97 1.86 4.18 -5.15
C ALA A 97 0.34 4.30 -5.35
N PRO A 98 -0.25 5.49 -5.63
CA PRO A 98 -1.65 5.59 -6.04
C PRO A 98 -1.99 4.72 -7.25
N GLY A 99 -1.10 4.63 -8.24
CA GLY A 99 -1.20 3.73 -9.39
C GLY A 99 -1.22 2.26 -9.01
N VAL A 100 -0.32 1.83 -8.13
CA VAL A 100 -0.29 0.47 -7.58
C VAL A 100 -1.61 0.14 -6.86
N LEU A 101 -2.11 1.05 -6.01
CA LEU A 101 -3.38 0.89 -5.30
C LEU A 101 -4.58 0.85 -6.26
N ARG A 102 -4.50 1.53 -7.41
CA ARG A 102 -5.53 1.47 -8.47
C ARG A 102 -5.53 0.10 -9.14
N VAL A 103 -4.36 -0.51 -9.37
CA VAL A 103 -4.26 -1.88 -9.89
C VAL A 103 -4.89 -2.88 -8.90
N LEU A 104 -4.60 -2.76 -7.61
CA LEU A 104 -5.18 -3.63 -6.58
C LEU A 104 -6.71 -3.51 -6.49
N ARG A 105 -7.25 -2.29 -6.59
CA ARG A 105 -8.71 -2.09 -6.67
C ARG A 105 -9.33 -2.78 -7.89
N GLY A 106 -8.67 -2.74 -9.03
CA GLY A 106 -9.11 -3.46 -10.22
C GLY A 106 -9.17 -4.98 -10.01
N VAL A 107 -8.14 -5.54 -9.37
CA VAL A 107 -8.03 -6.98 -9.03
C VAL A 107 -9.18 -7.47 -8.15
N GLU A 108 -9.60 -6.67 -7.16
CA GLU A 108 -10.71 -7.00 -6.27
C GLU A 108 -12.03 -7.17 -7.05
N THR A 109 -12.20 -6.41 -8.13
CA THR A 109 -13.46 -6.35 -8.91
C THR A 109 -13.46 -7.15 -10.22
N ASP A 110 -12.30 -7.64 -10.69
CA ASP A 110 -12.15 -8.27 -12.01
C ASP A 110 -12.69 -9.72 -12.03
N PRO A 111 -13.86 -9.99 -12.65
CA PRO A 111 -14.50 -11.31 -12.60
C PRO A 111 -13.71 -12.40 -13.36
N ASP A 112 -12.82 -12.02 -14.26
CA ASP A 112 -12.08 -12.96 -15.12
C ASP A 112 -10.77 -13.42 -14.45
N LEU A 113 -10.38 -12.78 -13.34
CA LEU A 113 -9.16 -13.08 -12.63
C LEU A 113 -9.39 -14.17 -11.56
N PRO A 114 -8.74 -15.35 -11.67
CA PRO A 114 -8.89 -16.41 -10.67
C PRO A 114 -8.42 -15.97 -9.29
N ASP A 115 -9.12 -16.39 -8.24
CA ASP A 115 -8.78 -16.07 -6.85
C ASP A 115 -7.31 -16.37 -6.49
N GLY A 116 -6.79 -17.53 -6.90
CA GLY A 116 -5.37 -17.87 -6.67
C GLY A 116 -4.39 -16.88 -7.29
N ALA A 117 -4.76 -16.19 -8.38
CA ALA A 117 -3.97 -15.14 -8.99
C ALA A 117 -4.15 -13.80 -8.26
N ARG A 118 -5.39 -13.49 -7.82
CA ARG A 118 -5.68 -12.30 -6.99
C ARG A 118 -4.83 -12.29 -5.72
N PHE A 119 -4.75 -13.44 -5.04
CA PHE A 119 -3.87 -13.64 -3.89
C PHE A 119 -2.40 -13.32 -4.23
N GLU A 120 -1.85 -13.93 -5.28
CA GLU A 120 -0.45 -13.74 -5.67
C GLU A 120 -0.17 -12.29 -6.09
N ILE A 121 -1.13 -11.60 -6.71
CA ILE A 121 -1.00 -10.18 -7.06
C ILE A 121 -0.90 -9.32 -5.81
N CYS A 122 -1.78 -9.53 -4.83
CA CYS A 122 -1.73 -8.81 -3.55
C CYS A 122 -0.41 -9.06 -2.83
N ALA A 123 0.02 -10.32 -2.70
CA ALA A 123 1.29 -10.69 -2.08
C ALA A 123 2.51 -10.10 -2.83
N TYR A 124 2.47 -10.03 -4.15
CA TYR A 124 3.53 -9.44 -4.96
C TYR A 124 3.60 -7.91 -4.78
N ALA A 125 2.46 -7.21 -4.86
CA ALA A 125 2.39 -5.77 -4.68
C ALA A 125 2.75 -5.33 -3.26
N ASP A 126 2.40 -6.14 -2.25
CA ASP A 126 2.66 -5.83 -0.84
C ASP A 126 4.16 -5.74 -0.51
N ARG A 127 5.04 -6.34 -1.32
CA ARG A 127 6.50 -6.17 -1.18
C ARG A 127 6.96 -4.73 -1.40
N PHE A 128 6.22 -3.98 -2.20
CA PHE A 128 6.45 -2.56 -2.43
C PHE A 128 5.71 -1.70 -1.40
N LEU A 129 4.44 -2.05 -1.13
CA LEU A 129 3.57 -1.21 -0.30
C LEU A 129 3.88 -1.36 1.20
N GLY A 130 4.18 -2.58 1.67
CA GLY A 130 4.42 -2.88 3.09
C GLY A 130 3.15 -2.74 3.95
N LEU A 131 1.99 -3.12 3.41
CA LEU A 131 0.68 -3.06 4.07
C LEU A 131 0.31 -4.36 4.78
N HIS A 132 1.16 -5.37 4.74
CA HIS A 132 0.95 -6.67 5.40
C HIS A 132 -0.40 -7.29 4.99
N LEU A 133 -0.66 -7.35 3.68
CA LEU A 133 -1.94 -7.83 3.13
C LEU A 133 -2.18 -9.32 3.42
N THR A 134 -1.13 -10.08 3.67
CA THR A 134 -1.19 -11.51 4.01
C THR A 134 -1.18 -11.78 5.51
N ARG A 135 -1.42 -10.76 6.35
CA ARG A 135 -1.36 -10.92 7.82
C ARG A 135 -2.40 -11.88 8.38
N ASP A 136 -3.60 -11.90 7.79
CA ASP A 136 -4.75 -12.64 8.33
C ASP A 136 -4.88 -14.05 7.75
N LEU A 137 -3.83 -14.55 7.07
CA LEU A 137 -3.81 -15.91 6.56
C LEU A 137 -3.87 -16.92 7.72
N GLY A 138 -4.86 -17.83 7.66
CA GLY A 138 -5.06 -18.86 8.67
C GLY A 138 -5.76 -18.37 9.95
N ALA A 139 -6.20 -17.11 10.02
CA ALA A 139 -7.07 -16.66 11.09
C ALA A 139 -8.43 -17.39 11.03
N PRO A 140 -9.00 -17.81 12.18
CA PRO A 140 -10.36 -18.37 12.22
C PRO A 140 -11.37 -17.31 11.76
N ALA A 141 -12.38 -17.75 11.00
CA ALA A 141 -13.49 -16.90 10.53
C ALA A 141 -14.44 -16.50 11.66
#